data_AF-A0A537PJ52-F1
#
_entry.id   AF-A0A537PJ52-F1
#
_cell.length_a   1.000
_cell.length_b   1.000
_cell.length_c   1.000
_cell.angle_alpha   90.00
_cell.angle_beta   90.00
_cell.angle_gamma   90.00
#
_symmetry.space_group_name_H-M   'P 1'
#
loop_
_entity.id
_entity.type
_entity.pdbx_description
1 polymer ?
#
loop_
_entity_poly.entity_id
_entity_poly.type
_entity_poly.pdbx_seq_one_letter_code
_entity_poly.pdbx_strand_id
1 'polypeptide(L)'
;MPPMAQHGTTVVSLQSRISSDIGHFDVIDMRHPLPEAHITADDFRAFTFTNAVRLWGTQNPRFFEGTRVAKEAAAVLSAAQTPTLAAAE
;
A
#
# COMPACT_ATOMS: atom_id res chain seq x y z
N MET A 1 -39.50 22.41 0.96
CA MET A 1 -38.09 22.42 1.39
C MET A 1 -37.51 21.06 1.05
N PRO A 2 -36.41 20.98 0.27
CA PRO A 2 -35.79 19.69 0.01
C PRO A 2 -35.07 19.19 1.29
N PRO A 3 -35.08 17.87 1.56
CA PRO A 3 -34.37 17.32 2.71
C PRO A 3 -32.85 17.44 2.51
N MET A 4 -32.16 17.85 3.57
CA MET A 4 -30.70 17.91 3.60
C MET A 4 -30.11 16.50 3.51
N ALA A 5 -29.29 16.25 2.48
CA ALA A 5 -28.54 15.01 2.34
C ALA A 5 -27.55 14.85 3.51
N GLN A 6 -27.64 13.73 4.21
CA GLN A 6 -26.69 13.33 5.24
C GLN A 6 -25.35 12.99 4.57
N HIS A 7 -24.30 13.76 4.86
CA HIS A 7 -22.96 13.47 4.38
C HIS A 7 -22.40 12.26 5.15
N GLY A 8 -22.47 11.07 4.54
CA GLY A 8 -21.78 9.89 5.05
C GLY A 8 -20.28 10.15 5.12
N THR A 9 -19.67 9.97 6.29
CA THR A 9 -18.23 10.14 6.45
C THR A 9 -17.51 8.89 5.96
N THR A 10 -17.01 8.92 4.72
CA THR A 10 -16.10 7.89 4.23
C THR A 10 -14.76 8.04 4.93
N VAL A 11 -14.35 7.04 5.70
CA VAL A 11 -13.01 6.99 6.30
C VAL A 11 -12.03 6.59 5.20
N VAL A 12 -11.13 7.51 4.84
CA VAL A 12 -10.06 7.28 3.87
C VAL A 12 -8.76 6.96 4.61
N SER A 13 -8.07 5.88 4.20
CA SER A 13 -6.76 5.50 4.75
C SER A 13 -5.62 6.05 3.89
N LEU A 14 -4.55 6.49 4.53
CA LEU A 14 -3.35 6.99 3.87
C LEU A 14 -2.51 5.83 3.32
N GLN A 15 -2.16 5.87 2.03
CA GLN A 15 -1.41 4.79 1.36
C GLN A 15 0.11 5.00 1.45
N SER A 16 0.63 5.09 2.68
CA SER A 16 2.06 5.32 2.96
C SER A 16 2.96 4.14 2.56
N ARG A 17 4.22 4.43 2.26
CA ARG A 17 5.25 3.44 1.88
C ARG A 17 6.58 3.76 2.58
N ILE A 18 7.34 2.74 2.95
CA ILE A 18 8.70 2.92 3.46
C ILE A 18 9.67 3.35 2.34
N SER A 19 10.59 4.25 2.68
CA SER A 19 11.81 4.55 1.93
C SER A 19 12.94 4.74 2.93
N SER A 20 14.15 4.29 2.60
CA SER A 20 15.30 4.34 3.53
C SER A 20 16.13 5.62 3.42
N ASP A 21 16.06 6.32 2.28
CA ASP A 21 17.00 7.41 1.96
C ASP A 21 18.46 7.00 2.25
N ILE A 22 18.83 5.82 1.73
CA ILE A 22 20.07 5.10 2.04
C ILE A 22 21.34 5.91 1.77
N GLY A 23 21.30 6.86 0.86
CA GLY A 23 22.43 7.75 0.56
C GLY A 23 22.64 8.86 1.59
N HIS A 24 21.63 9.16 2.42
CA HIS A 24 21.67 10.21 3.42
C HIS A 24 21.82 9.69 4.86
N PHE A 25 21.19 8.56 5.20
CA PHE A 25 21.12 8.05 6.57
C PHE A 25 22.01 6.82 6.89
N ASP A 26 23.01 6.54 6.06
CA ASP A 26 23.95 5.40 6.23
C ASP A 26 23.26 4.07 6.58
N VAL A 27 22.25 3.69 5.76
CA VAL A 27 21.44 2.48 5.98
C VAL A 27 22.13 1.27 5.34
N ILE A 28 23.19 0.77 5.96
CA ILE A 28 23.96 -0.39 5.47
C ILE A 28 23.21 -1.72 5.58
N ASP A 29 22.24 -1.81 6.49
CA ASP A 29 21.41 -3.00 6.71
C ASP A 29 19.93 -2.64 6.84
N MET A 30 19.14 -3.04 5.85
CA MET A 30 17.70 -2.77 5.77
C MET A 30 16.87 -3.52 6.83
N ARG A 31 17.49 -4.40 7.63
CA ARG A 31 16.81 -5.11 8.73
C ARG A 31 16.67 -4.26 10.00
N HIS A 32 17.45 -3.19 10.15
CA HIS A 32 17.49 -2.38 11.36
C HIS A 32 16.42 -1.26 11.47
N PRO A 33 15.97 -0.60 10.38
CA PRO A 33 15.06 0.54 10.51
C PRO A 33 13.60 0.19 10.86
N LEU A 34 13.17 -1.05 10.56
CA LEU A 34 11.76 -1.46 10.63
C LEU A 34 11.28 -2.08 11.95
N PRO A 35 12.11 -2.78 12.76
CA PRO A 35 11.67 -3.41 14.00
C PRO A 35 11.04 -2.47 15.04
N GLU A 36 11.37 -1.18 15.01
CA GLU A 36 10.87 -0.18 15.97
C GLU A 36 9.54 0.48 15.54
N ALA A 37 8.91 0.01 14.46
CA ALA A 37 7.66 0.59 13.97
C ALA A 37 6.47 0.24 14.90
N HIS A 38 5.89 1.26 15.55
CA HIS A 38 4.71 1.12 16.41
C HIS A 38 3.38 1.15 15.62
N ILE A 39 3.18 0.18 14.73
CA ILE A 39 1.99 0.06 13.88
C ILE A 39 1.42 -1.36 13.91
N THR A 40 0.17 -1.53 13.45
CA THR A 40 -0.44 -2.85 13.34
C THR A 40 0.28 -3.73 12.32
N ALA A 41 0.12 -5.05 12.40
CA ALA A 41 0.70 -5.97 11.43
C ALA A 41 0.17 -5.71 10.00
N ASP A 42 -1.11 -5.36 9.87
CA ASP A 42 -1.73 -5.06 8.59
C ASP A 42 -1.18 -3.75 8.00
N ASP A 43 -1.05 -2.71 8.82
CA ASP A 43 -0.44 -1.44 8.40
C ASP A 43 1.04 -1.64 8.05
N PHE A 44 1.76 -2.48 8.80
CA PHE A 44 3.14 -2.82 8.52
C PHE A 44 3.28 -3.50 7.16
N ARG A 45 2.40 -4.47 6.85
CA ARG A 45 2.35 -5.12 5.53
C ARG A 45 1.95 -4.15 4.42
N ALA A 46 1.07 -3.19 4.70
CA ALA A 46 0.69 -2.16 3.74
C ALA A 46 1.87 -1.23 3.44
N PHE A 47 2.52 -0.74 4.48
CA PHE A 47 3.64 0.21 4.45
C PHE A 47 4.91 -0.35 3.81
N THR A 48 5.27 -1.60 4.12
CA THR A 48 6.51 -2.21 3.64
C THR A 48 6.38 -2.92 2.30
N PHE A 49 5.16 -3.27 1.88
CA PHE A 49 4.95 -4.11 0.70
C PHE A 49 3.76 -3.70 -0.15
N THR A 50 2.53 -3.81 0.37
CA THR A 50 1.31 -3.77 -0.47
C THR A 50 1.13 -2.45 -1.19
N ASN A 51 1.39 -1.32 -0.52
CA ASN A 51 1.25 0.00 -1.13
C ASN A 51 2.33 0.27 -2.18
N ALA A 52 3.52 -0.31 -2.04
CA ALA A 52 4.58 -0.25 -3.05
C ALA A 52 4.23 -1.10 -4.28
N VAL A 53 3.71 -2.31 -4.07
CA VAL A 53 3.22 -3.17 -5.17
C VAL A 53 2.12 -2.46 -5.96
N ARG A 54 1.14 -1.86 -5.27
CA ARG A 54 0.08 -1.10 -5.94
C ARG A 54 0.62 0.10 -6.72
N LEU A 55 1.61 0.83 -6.19
CA LEU A 55 2.19 1.99 -6.88
C LEU A 55 2.76 1.61 -8.24
N TRP A 56 3.69 0.66 -8.23
CA TRP A 56 4.48 0.31 -9.41
C TRP A 56 3.76 -0.67 -10.32
N GLY A 57 3.02 -1.61 -9.72
CA GLY A 57 2.32 -2.68 -10.42
C GLY A 57 1.04 -2.26 -11.13
N THR A 58 0.37 -1.18 -10.70
CA THR A 58 -0.84 -0.70 -11.40
C THR A 58 -0.51 -0.17 -12.80
N GLN A 59 0.60 0.58 -12.92
CA GLN A 59 1.02 1.14 -14.21
C GLN A 59 1.79 0.11 -15.06
N ASN A 60 2.52 -0.81 -14.41
CA ASN A 60 3.20 -1.91 -15.08
C ASN A 60 2.97 -3.23 -14.31
N PRO A 61 1.97 -4.05 -14.70
CA PRO A 61 1.67 -5.31 -14.02
C PRO A 61 2.85 -6.31 -13.98
N ARG A 62 3.83 -6.14 -14.87
CA ARG A 62 5.02 -6.99 -14.97
C ARG A 62 6.22 -6.46 -14.18
N PHE A 63 6.08 -5.34 -13.46
CA PHE A 63 7.17 -4.66 -12.75
C PHE A 63 7.98 -5.57 -11.82
N PHE A 64 7.31 -6.54 -11.17
CA PHE A 64 7.94 -7.45 -10.20
C PHE A 64 8.35 -8.80 -10.79
N GLU A 65 8.20 -9.03 -12.11
CA GLU A 65 8.63 -10.28 -12.74
C GLU A 65 10.14 -10.51 -12.54
N GLY A 66 10.53 -11.78 -12.36
CA GLY A 66 11.92 -12.15 -12.08
C GLY A 66 12.42 -11.82 -10.67
N THR A 67 11.63 -11.13 -9.84
CA THR A 67 11.97 -10.88 -8.44
C THR A 67 11.53 -12.04 -7.53
N ARG A 68 12.11 -12.13 -6.33
CA ARG A 68 11.73 -13.11 -5.31
C ARG A 68 10.28 -12.98 -4.84
N VAL A 69 9.66 -11.81 -5.02
CA VAL A 69 8.28 -11.49 -4.56
C VAL A 69 7.26 -11.48 -5.70
N ALA A 70 7.62 -11.98 -6.88
CA ALA A 70 6.76 -11.91 -8.07
C ALA A 70 5.37 -12.53 -7.84
N LYS A 71 5.31 -13.68 -7.15
CA LYS A 71 4.07 -14.40 -6.85
C LYS A 71 3.17 -13.59 -5.91
N GLU A 72 3.74 -13.05 -4.83
CA GLU A 72 3.02 -12.27 -3.82
C GLU A 72 2.55 -10.92 -4.39
N ALA A 73 3.36 -10.29 -5.24
CA ALA A 73 3.00 -9.05 -5.92
C ALA A 73 1.83 -9.29 -6.88
N ALA A 74 1.85 -10.36 -7.66
CA ALA A 74 0.74 -10.75 -8.53
C ALA A 74 -0.56 -10.95 -7.73
N ALA A 75 -0.49 -11.65 -6.58
CA ALA A 75 -1.66 -11.85 -5.72
C ALA A 75 -2.24 -10.52 -5.19
N VAL A 76 -1.40 -9.56 -4.82
CA VAL A 76 -1.84 -8.22 -4.40
C VAL A 76 -2.55 -7.48 -5.54
N LEU A 77 -2.00 -7.53 -6.76
CA LEU A 77 -2.59 -6.86 -7.92
C LEU A 77 -3.89 -7.52 -8.37
N SER A 78 -4.02 -8.85 -8.27
CA SER A 78 -5.29 -9.56 -8.53
C SER A 78 -6.37 -9.18 -7.52
N ALA A 79 -6.03 -9.06 -6.23
CA ALA A 79 -6.97 -8.64 -5.20
C ALA A 79 -7.40 -7.17 -5.36
N ALA A 80 -6.49 -6.29 -5.79
CA ALA A 80 -6.76 -4.86 -5.97
C ALA A 80 -7.64 -4.54 -7.20
N GLN A 81 -7.76 -5.45 -8.17
CA GLN A 81 -8.63 -5.30 -9.34
C GLN A 81 -10.13 -5.46 -9.01
N THR A 82 -10.50 -5.77 -7.75
CA THR A 82 -11.89 -5.66 -7.28
C THR A 82 -12.18 -4.19 -6.98
N PRO A 83 -13.03 -3.49 -7.73
CA PRO A 83 -13.30 -2.09 -7.48
C PRO A 83 -14.17 -1.96 -6.23
N THR A 84 -13.61 -1.51 -5.12
CA THR A 84 -14.41 -0.88 -4.05
C THR A 84 -14.60 0.59 -4.39
N LEU A 85 -15.42 0.82 -5.42
CA LEU A 85 -16.25 2.02 -5.53
C LEU A 85 -17.68 1.53 -5.77
N ALA A 86 -18.19 0.73 -4.84
CA ALA A 86 -19.59 0.35 -4.77
C ALA A 86 -20.08 0.69 -3.37
N ALA A 87 -20.40 1.97 -3.16
CA ALA A 87 -21.29 2.50 -2.12
C ALA A 87 -21.24 4.04 -2.15
N ALA A 88 -21.74 4.63 -3.23
CA ALA A 88 -22.12 6.05 -3.27
C ALA A 88 -23.13 6.24 -4.41
N GLU A 89 -24.32 5.66 -4.23
CA GLU A 89 -25.58 6.16 -4.78
C GLU A 89 -26.49 6.51 -3.61
#